data_AF-A0A7S1RZ42-F1
#
_entry.id   AF-A0A7S1RZ42-F1
#
_cell.length_a   1.000
_cell.length_b   1.000
_cell.length_c   1.000
_cell.angle_alpha   90.00
_cell.angle_beta   90.00
_cell.angle_gamma   90.00
#
_symmetry.space_group_name_H-M   'P 1'
#
loop_
_entity.id
_entity.type
_entity.pdbx_description
1 polymer ?
#
loop_
_entity_poly.entity_id
_entity_poly.type
_entity_poly.pdbx_seq_one_letter_code
_entity_poly.pdbx_strand_id
1 'polypeptide(L)'
;NAALKSADLPLAIEQYEEAVGLFEAALADVPQPEVLRNNDVVRYGGRFAVVDTAHPHFGDYVLEDLSTRSLVKVKVGRYEEVSKRFLRKELTLVPQQLFDLRLACLQNLTLASLKLARASKRSGDFEEVVRRADTALSMDGHSAKALMRKGAALIELKDIGGAAKVLTLAAQETRGRDPEVVRLLELALAAKGRGRGR
;
A
#
# COMPACT_ATOMS: atom_id res chain seq x y z
N ASN A 1 9.29 1.27 -17.82
CA ASN A 1 8.29 2.14 -18.44
C ASN A 1 9.01 3.33 -19.10
N ALA A 2 9.10 3.33 -20.43
CA ALA A 2 9.73 4.41 -21.21
C ALA A 2 8.84 5.67 -21.27
N ALA A 3 7.51 5.50 -21.27
CA ALA A 3 6.53 6.60 -21.27
C ALA A 3 6.69 7.51 -20.04
N LEU A 4 6.93 6.92 -18.86
CA LEU A 4 7.22 7.71 -17.65
C LEU A 4 8.53 8.53 -17.77
N LYS A 5 9.52 8.01 -18.52
CA LYS A 5 10.80 8.71 -18.76
C LYS A 5 10.65 9.81 -19.84
N SER A 6 9.81 9.58 -20.85
CA SER A 6 9.49 10.56 -21.90
C SER A 6 8.36 11.53 -21.52
N ALA A 7 7.91 11.51 -20.26
CA ALA A 7 6.85 12.35 -19.70
C ALA A 7 5.46 12.20 -20.36
N ASP A 8 5.22 11.10 -21.08
CA ASP A 8 3.87 10.73 -21.55
C ASP A 8 3.11 10.06 -20.38
N LEU A 9 2.49 10.89 -19.55
CA LEU A 9 1.82 10.45 -18.33
C LEU A 9 0.57 9.60 -18.60
N PRO A 10 -0.31 9.92 -19.58
CA PRO A 10 -1.44 9.07 -19.91
C PRO A 10 -1.03 7.66 -20.36
N LEU A 11 -0.07 7.55 -21.28
CA LEU A 11 0.43 6.24 -21.71
C LEU A 11 1.11 5.49 -20.57
N ALA A 12 1.85 6.19 -19.70
CA ALA A 12 2.45 5.56 -18.54
C ALA A 12 1.39 4.97 -17.59
N ILE A 13 0.29 5.68 -17.38
CA ILE A 13 -0.85 5.22 -16.56
C ILE A 13 -1.46 3.95 -17.15
N GLU A 14 -1.78 3.96 -18.46
CA GLU A 14 -2.36 2.82 -19.16
C GLU A 14 -1.48 1.57 -19.03
N GLN A 15 -0.17 1.69 -19.30
CA GLN A 15 0.78 0.59 -19.19
C GLN A 15 0.89 0.02 -17.76
N TYR A 16 0.81 0.88 -16.74
CA TYR A 16 0.83 0.42 -15.36
C TYR A 16 -0.49 -0.24 -14.94
N GLU A 17 -1.63 0.23 -15.45
CA GLU A 17 -2.94 -0.40 -15.23
C GLU A 17 -3.00 -1.78 -15.89
N GLU A 18 -2.52 -1.90 -17.13
CA GLU A 18 -2.39 -3.17 -17.82
C GLU A 18 -1.51 -4.14 -17.01
N ALA A 19 -0.32 -3.70 -16.58
CA ALA A 19 0.58 -4.52 -15.77
C ALA A 19 -0.05 -4.96 -14.44
N VAL A 20 -0.85 -4.10 -13.79
CA VAL A 20 -1.60 -4.44 -12.57
C VAL A 20 -2.74 -5.44 -12.88
N GLY A 21 -3.39 -5.34 -14.04
CA GLY A 21 -4.42 -6.26 -14.50
C GLY A 21 -3.90 -7.67 -14.79
N LEU A 22 -2.67 -7.78 -15.30
CA LEU A 22 -2.03 -9.07 -15.60
C LEU A 22 -1.62 -9.87 -14.35
N PHE A 23 -1.65 -9.25 -13.16
CA PHE A 23 -1.23 -9.91 -11.92
C PHE A 23 -2.05 -11.15 -11.57
N GLU A 24 -3.37 -11.14 -11.75
CA GLU A 24 -4.20 -12.30 -11.38
C GLU A 24 -3.90 -13.50 -12.28
N ALA A 25 -3.66 -13.26 -13.57
CA ALA A 25 -3.21 -14.29 -14.51
C ALA A 25 -1.84 -14.83 -14.10
N ALA A 26 -0.88 -13.94 -13.83
CA ALA A 26 0.45 -14.34 -13.38
C ALA A 26 0.44 -15.12 -12.06
N LEU A 27 -0.45 -14.76 -11.13
CA LEU A 27 -0.61 -15.44 -9.84
C LEU A 27 -1.26 -16.83 -10.00
N ALA A 28 -2.19 -16.99 -10.95
CA ALA A 28 -2.83 -18.27 -11.24
C ALA A 28 -1.83 -19.32 -11.75
N ASP A 29 -0.78 -18.88 -12.44
CA ASP A 29 0.28 -19.75 -12.96
C ASP A 29 1.34 -20.12 -11.89
N VAL A 30 1.29 -19.51 -10.69
CA VAL A 30 2.24 -19.80 -9.62
C VAL A 30 1.96 -21.17 -9.00
N PRO A 31 2.92 -22.10 -9.00
CA PRO A 31 2.79 -23.38 -8.31
C PRO A 31 2.46 -23.19 -6.83
N GLN A 32 1.42 -23.87 -6.35
CA GLN A 32 0.97 -23.78 -4.97
C GLN A 32 1.54 -24.97 -4.17
N PRO A 33 2.59 -24.79 -3.35
CA PRO A 33 3.18 -25.89 -2.60
C PRO A 33 2.23 -26.36 -1.49
N GLU A 34 2.30 -27.63 -1.09
CA GLU A 34 1.46 -28.16 0.00
C GLU A 34 1.78 -27.54 1.36
N VAL A 35 3.04 -27.14 1.56
CA VAL A 35 3.55 -26.56 2.82
C VAL A 35 4.12 -25.18 2.55
N LEU A 36 3.77 -24.21 3.39
CA LEU A 36 4.36 -22.87 3.40
C LEU A 36 5.41 -22.75 4.51
N ARG A 37 6.32 -21.79 4.35
CA ARG A 37 7.41 -21.50 5.27
C ARG A 37 7.22 -20.15 5.94
N ASN A 38 7.90 -19.94 7.06
CA ASN A 38 8.00 -18.61 7.66
C ASN A 38 8.57 -17.63 6.64
N ASN A 39 8.04 -16.42 6.63
CA ASN A 39 8.34 -15.34 5.69
C ASN A 39 7.80 -15.51 4.26
N ASP A 40 7.06 -16.58 3.94
CA ASP A 40 6.35 -16.64 2.66
C ASP A 40 5.26 -15.55 2.60
N VAL A 41 5.20 -14.82 1.50
CA VAL A 41 4.11 -13.87 1.23
C VAL A 41 2.91 -14.64 0.71
N VAL A 42 1.75 -14.38 1.31
CA VAL A 42 0.49 -15.05 0.97
C VAL A 42 -0.63 -14.05 0.74
N ARG A 43 -1.60 -14.47 -0.07
CA ARG A 43 -2.89 -13.80 -0.20
C ARG A 43 -3.95 -14.56 0.59
N TYR A 44 -4.74 -13.82 1.38
CA TYR A 44 -5.87 -14.35 2.17
C TYR A 44 -7.01 -13.33 2.16
N GLY A 45 -8.25 -13.76 1.86
CA GLY A 45 -9.42 -12.87 1.88
C GLY A 45 -9.27 -11.57 1.06
N GLY A 46 -8.51 -11.61 -0.04
CA GLY A 46 -8.22 -10.45 -0.88
C GLY A 46 -7.11 -9.51 -0.36
N ARG A 47 -6.45 -9.84 0.75
CA ARG A 47 -5.34 -9.09 1.35
C ARG A 47 -4.04 -9.85 1.27
N PHE A 48 -2.94 -9.16 1.57
CA PHE A 48 -1.60 -9.73 1.60
C PHE A 48 -1.08 -9.83 3.03
N ALA A 49 -0.40 -10.92 3.34
CA ALA A 49 0.25 -11.16 4.62
C ALA A 49 1.58 -11.87 4.40
N VAL A 50 2.37 -11.89 5.46
CA VAL A 50 3.52 -12.78 5.60
C VAL A 50 3.17 -13.88 6.59
N VAL A 51 3.62 -15.10 6.31
CA VAL A 51 3.57 -16.20 7.28
C VAL A 51 4.55 -15.89 8.40
N ASP A 52 4.02 -15.46 9.55
CA ASP A 52 4.80 -15.21 10.76
C ASP A 52 5.30 -16.55 11.35
N THR A 53 4.36 -17.45 11.58
CA THR A 53 4.63 -18.79 12.12
C THR A 53 3.93 -19.87 11.30
N ALA A 54 4.71 -20.77 10.72
CA ALA A 54 4.25 -21.97 10.05
C ALA A 54 4.32 -23.18 10.99
N HIS A 55 3.23 -23.95 11.06
CA HIS A 55 3.19 -25.22 11.76
C HIS A 55 2.82 -26.36 10.79
N PRO A 56 3.75 -26.80 9.92
CA PRO A 56 3.45 -27.77 8.86
C PRO A 56 2.82 -29.08 9.36
N HIS A 57 3.20 -29.54 10.55
CA HIS A 57 2.65 -30.77 11.16
C HIS A 57 1.18 -30.65 11.57
N PHE A 58 0.72 -29.45 11.89
CA PHE A 58 -0.67 -29.17 12.29
C PHE A 58 -1.49 -28.56 11.14
N GLY A 59 -0.84 -28.17 10.05
CA GLY A 59 -1.48 -27.60 8.87
C GLY A 59 -2.04 -26.19 9.08
N ASP A 60 -1.66 -25.53 10.17
CA ASP A 60 -2.08 -24.18 10.52
C ASP A 60 -0.94 -23.15 10.41
N TYR A 61 -1.34 -21.92 10.09
CA TYR A 61 -0.45 -20.79 9.83
C TYR A 61 -0.95 -19.56 10.58
N VAL A 62 -0.01 -18.83 11.18
CA VAL A 62 -0.26 -17.50 11.77
C VAL A 62 0.29 -16.45 10.82
N LEU A 63 -0.50 -15.41 10.57
CA LEU A 63 -0.20 -14.40 9.56
C LEU A 63 -0.02 -13.01 10.18
N GLU A 64 0.95 -12.26 9.66
CA GLU A 64 1.06 -10.81 9.84
C GLU A 64 0.50 -10.10 8.59
N ASP A 65 -0.57 -9.31 8.76
CA ASP A 65 -1.19 -8.53 7.69
C ASP A 65 -0.23 -7.41 7.23
N LEU A 66 0.16 -7.39 5.96
CA LEU A 66 1.13 -6.42 5.44
C LEU A 66 0.57 -4.98 5.39
N SER A 67 -0.75 -4.80 5.35
CA SER A 67 -1.38 -3.49 5.39
C SER A 67 -1.34 -2.88 6.80
N THR A 68 -1.39 -3.70 7.85
CA THR A 68 -1.46 -3.22 9.25
C THR A 68 -0.24 -3.53 10.10
N ARG A 69 0.67 -4.41 9.63
CA ARG A 69 1.82 -4.95 10.38
C ARG A 69 1.43 -5.53 11.73
N SER A 70 0.27 -6.18 11.74
CA SER A 70 -0.32 -6.78 12.92
C SER A 70 -0.70 -8.21 12.63
N LEU A 71 -0.57 -9.08 13.64
CA LEU A 71 -1.10 -10.43 13.55
C LEU A 71 -2.59 -10.39 13.25
N VAL A 72 -3.03 -11.24 12.33
CA VAL A 72 -4.46 -11.36 12.02
C VAL A 72 -5.16 -12.03 13.20
N LYS A 73 -6.06 -11.28 13.85
CA LYS A 73 -6.82 -11.75 15.01
C LYS A 73 -8.28 -11.96 14.68
N VAL A 74 -8.92 -12.87 15.42
CA VAL A 74 -10.37 -13.08 15.39
C VAL A 74 -10.90 -12.87 16.80
N LYS A 75 -12.05 -12.21 16.90
CA LYS A 75 -12.77 -12.06 18.17
C LYS A 75 -13.35 -13.39 18.60
N VAL A 76 -12.95 -13.85 19.79
CA VAL A 76 -13.50 -15.03 20.44
C VAL A 76 -14.21 -14.54 21.70
N GLY A 77 -15.53 -14.65 21.71
CA GLY A 77 -16.35 -14.12 22.81
C GLY A 77 -16.42 -12.60 22.85
N ARG A 78 -16.70 -12.04 24.04
CA ARG A 78 -17.06 -10.62 24.20
C ARG A 78 -15.86 -9.67 24.28
N TYR A 79 -14.69 -10.15 24.69
CA TYR A 79 -13.52 -9.30 24.96
C TYR A 79 -12.17 -9.89 24.56
N GLU A 80 -12.12 -11.10 24.01
CA GLU A 80 -10.86 -11.78 23.71
C GLU A 80 -10.57 -11.75 22.20
N GLU A 81 -9.36 -11.35 21.84
CA GLU A 81 -8.86 -11.44 20.48
C GLU A 81 -7.68 -12.40 20.46
N VAL A 82 -7.84 -13.49 19.71
CA VAL A 82 -6.80 -14.51 19.54
C VAL A 82 -6.28 -14.47 18.12
N SER A 83 -5.00 -14.80 17.94
CA SER A 83 -4.42 -14.95 16.60
C SER A 83 -5.18 -16.00 15.82
N LYS A 84 -5.66 -15.63 14.62
CA LYS A 84 -6.34 -16.55 13.73
C LYS A 84 -5.32 -17.54 13.18
N ARG A 85 -5.65 -18.83 13.30
CA ARG A 85 -4.98 -19.92 12.62
C ARG A 85 -5.64 -20.13 11.26
N PHE A 86 -4.85 -20.02 10.20
CA PHE A 86 -5.30 -20.24 8.83
C PHE A 86 -4.94 -21.64 8.38
N LEU A 87 -5.85 -22.30 7.67
CA LEU A 87 -5.55 -23.56 7.00
C LEU A 87 -4.84 -23.29 5.67
N ARG A 88 -4.02 -24.24 5.21
CA ARG A 88 -3.31 -24.13 3.91
C ARG A 88 -4.24 -23.71 2.76
N LYS A 89 -5.46 -24.26 2.69
CA LYS A 89 -6.44 -24.00 1.62
C LYS A 89 -6.99 -22.56 1.59
N GLU A 90 -6.83 -21.80 2.67
CA GLU A 90 -7.25 -20.40 2.75
C GLU A 90 -6.21 -19.44 2.17
N LEU A 91 -5.01 -19.95 1.84
CA LEU A 91 -3.84 -19.17 1.48
C LEU A 91 -3.43 -19.43 0.04
N THR A 92 -3.09 -18.37 -0.68
CA THR A 92 -2.42 -18.46 -1.98
C THR A 92 -1.00 -17.94 -1.82
N LEU A 93 0.02 -18.74 -2.15
CA LEU A 93 1.40 -18.27 -2.16
C LEU A 93 1.53 -17.18 -3.23
N VAL A 94 2.12 -16.05 -2.85
CA VAL A 94 2.48 -14.95 -3.74
C VAL A 94 4.00 -14.86 -3.75
N PRO A 95 4.68 -15.15 -4.87
CA PRO A 95 6.14 -15.00 -4.92
C PRO A 95 6.54 -13.57 -4.60
N GLN A 96 7.59 -13.39 -3.79
CA GLN A 96 8.06 -12.06 -3.37
C GLN A 96 8.25 -11.12 -4.56
N GLN A 97 8.86 -11.61 -5.65
CA GLN A 97 9.08 -10.84 -6.88
C GLN A 97 7.78 -10.34 -7.51
N LEU A 98 6.72 -11.17 -7.50
CA LEU A 98 5.42 -10.81 -8.05
C LEU A 98 4.69 -9.80 -7.15
N PHE A 99 4.81 -9.96 -5.83
CA PHE A 99 4.33 -8.98 -4.85
C PHE A 99 5.02 -7.62 -5.05
N ASP A 100 6.36 -7.60 -5.08
CA ASP A 100 7.16 -6.40 -5.25
C ASP A 100 6.87 -5.70 -6.58
N LEU A 101 6.72 -6.47 -7.66
CA LEU A 101 6.37 -5.94 -8.98
C LEU A 101 5.00 -5.26 -8.96
N ARG A 102 3.96 -5.91 -8.42
CA ARG A 102 2.62 -5.32 -8.31
C ARG A 102 2.64 -4.05 -7.47
N LEU A 103 3.29 -4.08 -6.30
CA LEU A 103 3.43 -2.92 -5.43
C LEU A 103 4.17 -1.77 -6.13
N ALA A 104 5.26 -2.07 -6.83
CA ALA A 104 6.01 -1.08 -7.59
C ALA A 104 5.18 -0.47 -8.74
N CYS A 105 4.37 -1.27 -9.44
CA CYS A 105 3.43 -0.78 -10.45
C CYS A 105 2.40 0.15 -9.85
N LEU A 106 1.74 -0.22 -8.75
CA LEU A 106 0.77 0.64 -8.05
C LEU A 106 1.41 1.93 -7.54
N GLN A 107 2.61 1.86 -6.96
CA GLN A 107 3.35 3.03 -6.54
C GLN A 107 3.63 3.97 -7.73
N ASN A 108 4.14 3.45 -8.85
CA ASN A 108 4.45 4.28 -10.02
C ASN A 108 3.19 4.80 -10.72
N LEU A 109 2.10 4.05 -10.70
CA LEU A 109 0.78 4.48 -11.15
C LEU A 109 0.33 5.72 -10.37
N THR A 110 0.38 5.66 -9.03
CA THR A 110 0.08 6.80 -8.16
C THR A 110 0.98 8.00 -8.44
N LEU A 111 2.26 7.79 -8.75
CA LEU A 111 3.18 8.89 -9.13
C LEU A 111 2.75 9.56 -10.44
N ALA A 112 2.46 8.76 -11.47
CA ALA A 112 2.07 9.27 -12.78
C ALA A 112 0.76 10.06 -12.68
N SER A 113 -0.24 9.52 -11.96
CA SER A 113 -1.50 10.20 -11.68
C SER A 113 -1.29 11.49 -10.88
N LEU A 114 -0.38 11.52 -9.90
CA LEU A 114 -0.10 12.75 -9.13
C LEU A 114 0.52 13.84 -10.01
N LYS A 115 1.45 13.48 -10.90
CA LYS A 115 2.02 14.43 -11.86
C LYS A 115 0.95 14.98 -12.79
N LEU A 116 0.04 14.12 -13.28
CA LEU A 116 -1.05 14.54 -14.15
C LEU A 116 -2.04 15.45 -13.42
N ALA A 117 -2.42 15.10 -12.19
CA ALA A 117 -3.30 15.90 -11.33
C ALA A 117 -2.73 17.29 -11.03
N ARG A 118 -1.41 17.40 -10.83
CA ARG A 118 -0.73 18.70 -10.67
C ARG A 118 -0.78 19.57 -11.93
N ALA A 119 -0.71 18.94 -13.11
CA ALA A 119 -0.81 19.65 -14.38
C ALA A 119 -2.24 20.16 -14.64
N SER A 120 -3.26 19.32 -14.36
CA SER A 120 -4.66 19.66 -14.59
C SER A 120 -5.28 20.55 -13.49
N LYS A 121 -4.77 20.44 -12.26
CA LYS A 121 -5.27 21.11 -11.04
C LYS A 121 -6.74 20.83 -10.71
N ARG A 122 -7.31 19.72 -11.20
CA ARG A 122 -8.69 19.34 -10.91
C ARG A 122 -8.75 18.51 -9.64
N SER A 123 -9.65 18.83 -8.71
CA SER A 123 -9.83 18.07 -7.47
C SER A 123 -10.09 16.58 -7.71
N GLY A 124 -10.90 16.25 -8.72
CA GLY A 124 -11.20 14.85 -9.06
C GLY A 124 -9.95 14.02 -9.46
N ASP A 125 -8.93 14.66 -10.04
CA ASP A 125 -7.68 13.96 -10.36
C ASP A 125 -6.86 13.68 -9.10
N PHE A 126 -6.89 14.57 -8.09
CA PHE A 126 -6.26 14.33 -6.79
C PHE A 126 -7.01 13.29 -5.96
N GLU A 127 -8.34 13.24 -6.03
CA GLU A 127 -9.14 12.16 -5.41
C GLU A 127 -8.77 10.80 -5.99
N GLU A 128 -8.57 10.71 -7.31
CA GLU A 128 -8.09 9.51 -7.97
C GLU A 128 -6.68 9.11 -7.51
N VAL A 129 -5.79 10.07 -7.29
CA VAL A 129 -4.46 9.81 -6.71
C VAL A 129 -4.58 9.20 -5.31
N VAL A 130 -5.49 9.72 -4.47
CA VAL A 130 -5.75 9.16 -3.14
C VAL A 130 -6.24 7.71 -3.25
N ARG A 131 -7.21 7.41 -4.14
CA ARG A 131 -7.70 6.04 -4.37
C ARG A 131 -6.58 5.08 -4.83
N ARG A 132 -5.72 5.52 -5.73
CA ARG A 132 -4.57 4.72 -6.21
C ARG A 132 -3.54 4.49 -5.10
N ALA A 133 -3.27 5.51 -4.30
CA ALA A 133 -2.39 5.38 -3.15
C ALA A 133 -2.96 4.39 -2.11
N ASP A 134 -4.27 4.44 -1.85
CA ASP A 134 -4.94 3.50 -0.95
C ASP A 134 -4.90 2.05 -1.44
N THR A 135 -4.94 1.86 -2.75
CA THR A 135 -4.75 0.54 -3.37
C THR A 135 -3.32 0.01 -3.17
N ALA A 136 -2.30 0.88 -3.22
CA ALA A 136 -0.94 0.48 -2.87
C ALA A 136 -0.78 0.19 -1.36
N LEU A 137 -1.44 0.99 -0.51
CA LEU A 137 -1.40 0.83 0.95
C LEU A 137 -2.17 -0.39 1.45
N SER A 138 -3.18 -0.86 0.70
CA SER A 138 -3.86 -2.12 1.02
C SER A 138 -2.99 -3.35 0.77
N MET A 139 -1.94 -3.23 -0.04
CA MET A 139 -0.90 -4.25 -0.18
C MET A 139 0.17 -4.14 0.91
N ASP A 140 0.66 -2.93 1.14
CA ASP A 140 1.65 -2.63 2.18
C ASP A 140 1.39 -1.24 2.77
N GLY A 141 0.85 -1.21 4.00
CA GLY A 141 0.42 0.03 4.65
C GLY A 141 1.59 0.90 5.10
N HIS A 142 2.81 0.36 5.05
CA HIS A 142 4.04 1.03 5.45
C HIS A 142 4.87 1.46 4.22
N SER A 143 4.26 1.41 3.03
CA SER A 143 4.84 1.92 1.79
C SER A 143 5.03 3.44 1.86
N ALA A 144 6.24 3.88 2.26
CA ALA A 144 6.59 5.30 2.41
C ALA A 144 6.26 6.13 1.16
N LYS A 145 6.52 5.59 -0.03
CA LYS A 145 6.21 6.24 -1.31
C LYS A 145 4.71 6.44 -1.51
N ALA A 146 3.88 5.46 -1.15
CA ALA A 146 2.43 5.58 -1.27
C ALA A 146 1.87 6.55 -0.22
N LEU A 147 2.33 6.47 1.02
CA LEU A 147 1.97 7.41 2.10
C LEU A 147 2.31 8.86 1.70
N MET A 148 3.54 9.11 1.23
CA MET A 148 3.97 10.43 0.78
C MET A 148 3.08 10.99 -0.34
N ARG A 149 2.79 10.18 -1.36
CA ARG A 149 1.97 10.61 -2.52
C ARG A 149 0.52 10.85 -2.13
N LYS A 150 -0.06 10.03 -1.25
CA LYS A 150 -1.38 10.27 -0.65
C LYS A 150 -1.39 11.59 0.12
N GLY A 151 -0.39 11.82 0.97
CA GLY A 151 -0.23 13.06 1.72
C GLY A 151 -0.15 14.29 0.83
N ALA A 152 0.63 14.22 -0.25
CA ALA A 152 0.73 15.29 -1.25
C ALA A 152 -0.62 15.60 -1.91
N ALA A 153 -1.38 14.58 -2.32
CA ALA A 153 -2.72 14.78 -2.90
C ALA A 153 -3.72 15.37 -1.89
N LEU A 154 -3.66 14.94 -0.62
CA LEU A 154 -4.53 15.47 0.45
C LEU A 154 -4.25 16.95 0.75
N ILE A 155 -3.00 17.41 0.63
CA ILE A 155 -2.67 18.85 0.74
C ILE A 155 -3.39 19.64 -0.35
N GLU A 156 -3.37 19.16 -1.59
CA GLU A 156 -4.02 19.83 -2.73
C GLU A 156 -5.56 19.82 -2.58
N LEU A 157 -6.11 18.75 -1.99
CA LEU A 157 -7.53 18.65 -1.61
C LEU A 157 -7.89 19.46 -0.36
N LYS A 158 -6.93 20.16 0.27
CA LYS A 158 -7.08 20.92 1.52
C LYS A 158 -7.50 20.08 2.73
N ASP A 159 -7.38 18.76 2.67
CA ASP A 159 -7.49 17.88 3.84
C ASP A 159 -6.15 17.85 4.59
N ILE A 160 -5.85 18.95 5.26
CA ILE A 160 -4.59 19.14 6.00
C ILE A 160 -4.51 18.16 7.19
N GLY A 161 -5.65 17.81 7.79
CA GLY A 161 -5.72 16.87 8.90
C GLY A 161 -5.33 15.46 8.47
N GLY A 162 -5.90 14.98 7.36
CA GLY A 162 -5.56 13.70 6.75
C GLY A 162 -4.11 13.68 6.25
N ALA A 163 -3.67 14.74 5.56
CA ALA A 163 -2.31 14.85 5.05
C ALA A 163 -1.26 14.72 6.17
N ALA A 164 -1.42 15.48 7.26
CA ALA A 164 -0.48 15.44 8.38
C ALA A 164 -0.38 14.04 9.01
N LYS A 165 -1.50 13.33 9.17
CA LYS A 165 -1.52 11.96 9.71
C LYS A 165 -0.72 11.01 8.83
N VAL A 166 -1.00 11.00 7.54
CA VAL A 166 -0.35 10.08 6.59
C VAL A 166 1.14 10.42 6.40
N LEU A 167 1.50 11.70 6.34
CA LEU A 167 2.90 12.14 6.21
C LEU A 167 3.72 11.88 7.48
N THR A 168 3.09 11.89 8.66
CA THR A 168 3.76 11.48 9.91
C THR A 168 4.16 10.00 9.84
N LEU A 169 3.28 9.13 9.35
CA LEU A 169 3.61 7.71 9.12
C LEU A 169 4.74 7.58 8.09
N ALA A 170 4.66 8.30 6.96
CA ALA A 170 5.72 8.29 5.95
C ALA A 170 7.09 8.71 6.53
N ALA A 171 7.10 9.71 7.42
CA ALA A 171 8.33 10.18 8.07
C ALA A 171 8.91 9.14 9.04
N GLN A 172 8.05 8.38 9.74
CA GLN A 172 8.47 7.27 10.60
C GLN A 172 9.13 6.16 9.77
N GLU A 173 8.51 5.76 8.66
CA GLU A 173 9.05 4.72 7.76
C GLU A 173 10.39 5.11 7.13
N THR A 174 10.55 6.37 6.76
CA THR A 174 11.82 6.88 6.20
C THR A 174 12.84 7.28 7.28
N ARG A 175 12.47 7.19 8.56
CA ARG A 175 13.26 7.68 9.70
C ARG A 175 13.72 9.14 9.52
N GLY A 176 12.87 9.95 8.90
CA GLY A 176 13.15 11.36 8.57
C GLY A 176 14.26 11.59 7.54
N ARG A 177 14.69 10.56 6.81
CA ARG A 177 15.78 10.67 5.82
C ARG A 177 15.31 11.12 4.43
N ASP A 178 14.01 11.05 4.16
CA ASP A 178 13.45 11.50 2.88
C ASP A 178 13.11 12.99 2.98
N PRO A 179 13.86 13.88 2.30
CA PRO A 179 13.67 15.32 2.41
C PRO A 179 12.31 15.76 1.86
N GLU A 180 11.74 15.04 0.88
CA GLU A 180 10.45 15.40 0.31
C GLU A 180 9.32 15.09 1.30
N VAL A 181 9.42 13.97 2.02
CA VAL A 181 8.47 13.63 3.10
C VAL A 181 8.51 14.68 4.20
N VAL A 182 9.72 15.07 4.65
CA VAL A 182 9.88 16.10 5.70
C VAL A 182 9.29 17.43 5.25
N ARG A 183 9.63 17.88 4.02
CA ARG A 183 9.11 19.13 3.45
C ARG A 183 7.58 19.14 3.36
N LEU A 184 6.97 18.05 2.90
CA LEU A 184 5.50 17.94 2.83
C LEU A 184 4.86 17.91 4.22
N LEU A 185 5.47 17.23 5.18
CA LEU A 185 4.99 17.19 6.57
C LEU A 185 5.03 18.58 7.20
N GLU A 186 6.12 19.32 7.05
CA GLU A 186 6.25 20.71 7.53
C GLU A 186 5.18 21.61 6.92
N LEU A 187 4.94 21.49 5.60
CA LEU A 187 3.89 22.22 4.90
C LEU A 187 2.50 21.93 5.50
N ALA A 188 2.19 20.66 5.75
CA ALA A 188 0.93 20.25 6.35
C ALA A 188 0.77 20.76 7.80
N LEU A 189 1.83 20.68 8.61
CA LEU A 189 1.81 21.15 10.00
C LEU A 189 1.67 22.69 10.09
N ALA A 190 2.39 23.42 9.23
CA ALA A 190 2.27 24.88 9.14
C ALA A 190 0.85 25.31 8.74
N ALA A 191 0.24 24.62 7.76
CA ALA A 191 -1.14 24.88 7.35
C ALA A 191 -2.15 24.56 8.48
N LYS A 192 -1.92 23.51 9.26
CA LYS A 192 -2.76 23.13 10.41
C LYS A 192 -2.72 24.17 11.53
N GLY A 193 -1.54 24.75 11.81
CA GLY A 193 -1.35 25.76 12.84
C GLY A 193 -2.08 27.08 12.56
N ARG A 194 -2.18 27.48 11.28
CA ARG A 194 -2.88 28.72 10.87
C ARG A 194 -4.40 28.65 11.00
N GLY A 195 -4.99 27.44 11.07
CA GLY A 195 -6.44 27.25 11.15
C GLY A 195 -7.04 27.37 12.55
N ARG A 196 -6.24 27.42 13.63
CA ARG A 196 -6.73 27.45 15.02
C ARG A 196 -6.95 28.86 15.60
N GLY A 197 -6.80 29.91 14.79
CA GLY A 197 -6.86 31.31 15.23
C GLY A 197 -8.02 32.14 14.70
N ARG A 198 -9.16 31.54 14.35
CA ARG A 198 -10.39 32.25 13.95
C ARG A 198 -11.60 31.71 14.68
#